data_AF-A0A7S1GCV2-F1
#
_entry.id   AF-A0A7S1GCV2-F1
#
_cell.length_a   1.000
_cell.length_b   1.000
_cell.length_c   1.000
_cell.angle_alpha   90.00
_cell.angle_beta   90.00
_cell.angle_gamma   90.00
#
_symmetry.space_group_name_H-M   'P 1'
#
loop_
_entity.id
_entity.type
_entity.pdbx_description
1 polymer ?
#
loop_
_entity_poly.entity_id
_entity_poly.type
_entity_poly.pdbx_seq_one_letter_code
_entity_poly.pdbx_strand_id
1 'polypeptide(L)'
;DVVLNHTANDTPWLDEHPDAGYTTLNSPHLQAALALDDAVLAMSAEVAEGKHAPYATSRMDTVAAVDAVVDLVRESLRTDARWRLWEFYVCDVGREAAAIERAAAGGKLLRGVRGDVPVREVTQAQVDELARALTREAVFNDGSGGRFAVRVRHGKALAVLARFLVDRGILGDAGDVVAEAAAASAGGGAGG
;
A
#
# COMPACT_ATOMS: atom_id res chain seq x y z
N ASP A 1 -21.48 -31.62 24.46
CA ASP A 1 -21.04 -30.23 24.34
C ASP A 1 -21.28 -29.78 22.90
N VAL A 2 -21.59 -28.51 22.65
CA VAL A 2 -21.84 -27.98 21.29
C VAL A 2 -20.81 -26.91 21.00
N VAL A 3 -20.05 -27.08 19.91
CA VAL A 3 -18.99 -26.15 19.48
C VAL A 3 -19.43 -25.46 18.19
N LEU A 4 -19.53 -24.13 18.23
CA LEU A 4 -20.01 -23.31 17.09
C LEU A 4 -18.93 -22.43 16.46
N ASN A 5 -17.74 -22.34 17.05
CA ASN A 5 -16.74 -21.33 16.70
C ASN A 5 -15.67 -21.84 15.71
N HIS A 6 -15.50 -23.16 15.60
CA HIS A 6 -14.50 -23.77 14.72
C HIS A 6 -14.90 -25.20 14.36
N THR A 7 -14.25 -25.74 13.33
CA THR A 7 -14.28 -27.14 12.94
C THR A 7 -12.84 -27.65 12.77
N ALA A 8 -12.64 -28.95 12.57
CA ALA A 8 -11.31 -29.50 12.32
C ALA A 8 -10.81 -29.07 10.93
N ASN A 9 -9.51 -28.79 10.81
CA ASN A 9 -8.90 -28.30 9.57
C ASN A 9 -8.91 -29.32 8.43
N ASP A 10 -9.13 -30.60 8.72
CA ASP A 10 -9.20 -31.71 7.78
C ASP A 10 -10.64 -32.20 7.52
N THR A 11 -11.65 -31.39 7.90
CA THR A 11 -13.05 -31.79 7.72
C THR A 11 -13.44 -31.78 6.23
N PRO A 12 -13.97 -32.88 5.67
CA PRO A 12 -14.19 -33.00 4.22
C PRO A 12 -15.11 -31.94 3.59
N TRP A 13 -16.09 -31.42 4.35
CA TRP A 13 -17.05 -30.45 3.79
C TRP A 13 -16.41 -29.06 3.56
N LEU A 14 -15.26 -28.75 4.18
CA LEU A 14 -14.55 -27.49 3.93
C LEU A 14 -14.00 -27.38 2.50
N ASP A 15 -13.70 -28.52 1.87
CA ASP A 15 -13.29 -28.53 0.46
C ASP A 15 -14.46 -28.14 -0.46
N GLU A 16 -15.69 -28.48 -0.07
CA GLU A 16 -16.92 -28.12 -0.78
C GLU A 16 -17.39 -26.69 -0.46
N HIS A 17 -17.13 -26.22 0.77
CA HIS A 17 -17.51 -24.89 1.28
C HIS A 17 -16.34 -24.13 1.91
N PRO A 18 -15.33 -23.74 1.11
CA PRO A 18 -14.16 -23.00 1.62
C PRO A 18 -14.52 -21.59 2.10
N ASP A 19 -15.66 -21.06 1.67
CA ASP A 19 -16.21 -19.76 2.06
C ASP A 19 -16.76 -19.73 3.50
N ALA A 20 -16.96 -20.90 4.13
CA ALA A 20 -17.40 -20.99 5.52
C ALA A 20 -16.32 -20.58 6.53
N GLY A 21 -15.05 -20.55 6.12
CA GLY A 21 -13.93 -20.00 6.90
C GLY A 21 -13.65 -18.53 6.56
N TYR A 22 -12.71 -17.92 7.28
CA TYR A 22 -12.16 -16.63 6.88
C TYR A 22 -11.04 -16.84 5.84
N THR A 23 -11.29 -16.42 4.60
CA THR A 23 -10.36 -16.54 3.48
C THR A 23 -9.94 -15.16 2.99
N THR A 24 -8.87 -15.06 2.19
CA THR A 24 -8.49 -13.79 1.57
C THR A 24 -9.53 -13.27 0.56
N LEU A 25 -10.46 -14.12 0.12
CA LEU A 25 -11.56 -13.74 -0.76
C LEU A 25 -12.70 -13.05 0.00
N ASN A 26 -13.18 -13.65 1.10
CA ASN A 26 -14.28 -13.08 1.90
C ASN A 26 -13.79 -12.12 3.00
N SER A 27 -12.50 -12.17 3.34
CA SER A 27 -11.85 -11.36 4.38
C SER A 27 -10.54 -10.78 3.87
N PRO A 28 -10.59 -9.81 2.93
CA PRO A 28 -9.38 -9.33 2.23
C PRO A 28 -8.33 -8.71 3.16
N HIS A 29 -8.74 -8.18 4.31
CA HIS A 29 -7.85 -7.67 5.34
C HIS A 29 -6.86 -8.72 5.90
N LEU A 30 -7.10 -10.01 5.67
CA LEU A 30 -6.20 -11.10 6.08
C LEU A 30 -5.02 -11.34 5.14
N GLN A 31 -4.98 -10.72 3.96
CA GLN A 31 -3.89 -10.96 2.99
C GLN A 31 -2.49 -10.65 3.56
N ALA A 32 -2.35 -9.56 4.31
CA ALA A 32 -1.08 -9.21 4.95
C ALA A 32 -0.69 -10.22 6.04
N ALA A 33 -1.68 -10.73 6.79
CA ALA A 33 -1.45 -11.73 7.83
C ALA A 33 -1.05 -13.08 7.25
N LEU A 34 -1.71 -13.52 6.16
CA LEU A 34 -1.35 -14.73 5.45
C LEU A 34 0.08 -14.66 4.89
N ALA A 35 0.45 -13.54 4.26
CA ALA A 35 1.81 -13.36 3.73
C ALA A 35 2.89 -13.37 4.83
N LEU A 36 2.57 -12.89 6.03
CA LEU A 36 3.45 -12.98 7.19
C LEU A 36 3.57 -14.43 7.69
N ASP A 37 2.46 -15.16 7.77
CA ASP A 37 2.44 -16.56 8.20
C ASP A 37 3.26 -17.44 7.25
N ASP A 38 3.07 -17.28 5.94
CA ASP A 38 3.85 -17.95 4.90
C ASP A 38 5.36 -17.67 5.03
N ALA A 39 5.72 -16.41 5.33
CA ALA A 39 7.11 -16.02 5.54
C ALA A 39 7.72 -16.72 6.76
N VAL A 40 6.99 -16.76 7.88
CA VAL A 40 7.43 -17.42 9.12
C VAL A 40 7.55 -18.93 8.92
N LEU A 41 6.62 -19.55 8.20
CA LEU A 41 6.65 -20.96 7.85
C LEU A 41 7.87 -21.30 6.99
N ALA A 42 8.13 -20.51 5.96
CA ALA A 42 9.30 -20.67 5.10
C ALA A 42 10.61 -20.52 5.89
N MET A 43 10.74 -19.50 6.74
CA MET A 43 11.91 -19.31 7.60
C MET A 43 12.10 -20.48 8.57
N SER A 44 11.01 -21.00 9.13
CA SER A 44 11.04 -22.16 10.02
C SER A 44 11.58 -23.39 9.31
N ALA A 45 11.19 -23.62 8.05
CA ALA A 45 11.76 -24.67 7.21
C ALA A 45 13.26 -24.45 6.94
N GLU A 46 13.68 -23.22 6.63
CA GLU A 46 15.11 -22.89 6.43
C GLU A 46 15.97 -23.14 7.68
N VAL A 47 15.44 -22.82 8.87
CA VAL A 47 16.10 -23.13 10.16
C VAL A 47 16.19 -24.63 10.40
N ALA A 48 15.12 -25.38 10.11
CA ALA A 48 15.10 -26.84 10.24
C ALA A 48 16.10 -27.53 9.30
N GLU A 49 16.30 -26.98 8.09
CA GLU A 49 17.29 -27.43 7.11
C GLU A 49 18.73 -27.01 7.47
N GLY A 50 18.91 -26.22 8.53
CA GLY A 50 20.23 -25.78 9.00
C GLY A 50 20.86 -24.66 8.16
N LYS A 51 20.09 -23.97 7.30
CA LYS A 51 20.61 -22.87 6.47
C LYS A 51 21.16 -21.68 7.26
N HIS A 52 20.69 -21.54 8.50
CA HIS A 52 21.06 -20.46 9.42
C HIS A 52 21.99 -20.91 10.55
N ALA A 53 22.52 -22.13 10.48
CA ALA A 53 23.48 -22.65 11.46
C ALA A 53 24.83 -21.91 11.35
N PRO A 54 25.57 -21.74 12.46
CA PRO A 54 25.24 -22.17 13.83
C PRO A 54 24.34 -21.19 14.60
N TYR A 55 23.94 -20.07 14.00
CA TYR A 55 23.30 -18.95 14.69
C TYR A 55 21.85 -19.25 15.08
N ALA A 56 21.09 -19.89 14.19
CA ALA A 56 19.73 -20.35 14.46
C ALA A 56 19.62 -21.82 14.07
N THR A 57 19.10 -22.65 14.99
CA THR A 57 18.96 -24.09 14.77
C THR A 57 17.60 -24.57 15.28
N SER A 58 17.18 -25.76 14.83
CA SER A 58 15.93 -26.39 15.28
C SER A 58 15.95 -26.80 16.77
N ARG A 59 17.13 -26.85 17.39
CA ARG A 59 17.28 -27.15 18.82
C ARG A 59 17.57 -25.87 19.60
N MET A 60 16.63 -25.48 20.45
CA MET A 60 16.73 -24.28 21.28
C MET A 60 16.61 -24.69 22.75
N ASP A 61 17.74 -24.91 23.40
CA ASP A 61 17.83 -25.31 24.82
C ASP A 61 18.27 -24.16 25.74
N THR A 62 18.49 -22.97 25.17
CA THR A 62 18.85 -21.75 25.90
C THR A 62 18.04 -20.56 25.43
N VAL A 63 17.89 -19.56 26.30
CA VAL A 63 17.24 -18.28 25.95
C VAL A 63 17.97 -17.60 24.80
N ALA A 64 19.31 -17.63 24.81
CA ALA A 64 20.12 -17.06 23.72
C ALA A 64 19.84 -17.71 22.36
N ALA A 65 19.56 -19.02 22.31
CA ALA A 65 19.18 -19.70 21.08
C ALA A 65 17.79 -19.27 20.59
N VAL A 66 16.85 -19.02 21.50
CA VAL A 66 15.53 -18.46 21.16
C VAL A 66 15.67 -17.04 20.63
N ASP A 67 16.43 -16.19 21.33
CA ASP A 67 16.67 -14.80 20.91
C ASP A 67 17.30 -14.74 19.51
N ALA A 68 18.27 -15.61 19.21
CA ALA A 68 18.89 -15.67 17.89
C ALA A 68 17.89 -16.00 16.77
N VAL A 69 16.91 -16.87 17.03
CA VAL A 69 15.85 -17.21 16.06
C VAL A 69 14.87 -16.04 15.91
N VAL A 70 14.50 -15.38 17.00
CA VAL A 70 13.65 -14.19 16.97
C VAL A 70 14.31 -13.06 16.18
N ASP A 71 15.59 -12.83 16.39
CA ASP A 71 16.36 -11.80 15.68
C ASP A 71 16.50 -12.15 14.20
N LEU A 72 16.73 -13.43 13.86
CA LEU A 72 16.71 -13.91 12.48
C LEU A 72 15.36 -13.61 11.79
N VAL A 73 14.25 -13.96 12.44
CA VAL A 73 12.90 -13.72 11.90
C VAL A 73 12.68 -12.22 11.69
N ARG A 74 13.00 -11.38 12.67
CA ARG A 74 12.84 -9.92 12.57
C ARG A 74 13.66 -9.33 11.43
N GLU A 75 14.93 -9.70 11.34
CA GLU A 75 15.84 -9.14 10.33
C GLU A 75 15.49 -9.63 8.93
N SER A 76 15.12 -10.90 8.78
CA SER A 76 14.67 -11.47 7.51
C SER A 76 13.40 -10.79 7.00
N LEU A 77 12.37 -10.64 7.84
CA LEU A 77 11.13 -9.93 7.47
C LEU A 77 11.37 -8.47 7.05
N ARG A 78 12.43 -7.83 7.57
CA ARG A 78 12.79 -6.44 7.29
C ARG A 78 13.65 -6.29 6.03
N THR A 79 14.59 -7.20 5.79
CA THR A 79 15.63 -7.04 4.75
C THR A 79 15.42 -7.89 3.52
N ASP A 80 14.71 -9.01 3.66
CA ASP A 80 14.51 -9.92 2.56
C ASP A 80 13.43 -9.39 1.60
N ALA A 81 13.89 -9.03 0.40
CA ALA A 81 13.03 -8.55 -0.67
C ALA A 81 12.04 -9.60 -1.19
N ARG A 82 12.13 -10.87 -0.76
CA ARG A 82 11.10 -11.88 -1.00
C ARG A 82 9.78 -11.53 -0.32
N TRP A 83 9.82 -10.99 0.90
CA TRP A 83 8.62 -10.78 1.71
C TRP A 83 7.92 -9.45 1.43
N ARG A 84 8.68 -8.35 1.35
CA ARG A 84 8.19 -6.98 1.06
C ARG A 84 6.88 -6.65 1.79
N LEU A 85 6.73 -7.04 3.06
CA LEU A 85 5.46 -6.90 3.80
C LEU A 85 5.00 -5.45 3.96
N TRP A 86 5.93 -4.50 3.86
CA TRP A 86 5.63 -3.06 3.88
C TRP A 86 4.73 -2.61 2.72
N GLU A 87 4.67 -3.34 1.61
CA GLU A 87 3.83 -2.99 0.45
C GLU A 87 2.35 -3.02 0.77
N PHE A 88 1.91 -3.78 1.77
CA PHE A 88 0.52 -3.80 2.23
C PHE A 88 0.07 -2.49 2.88
N TYR A 89 1.02 -1.60 3.23
CA TYR A 89 0.75 -0.39 4.02
C TYR A 89 1.03 0.91 3.29
N VAL A 90 1.58 0.86 2.08
CA VAL A 90 1.99 2.06 1.33
C VAL A 90 1.45 2.06 -0.09
N CYS A 91 1.59 3.19 -0.78
CA CYS A 91 1.31 3.28 -2.20
C CYS A 91 2.57 3.03 -3.04
N ASP A 92 2.37 2.56 -4.27
CA ASP A 92 3.43 2.49 -5.26
C ASP A 92 3.67 3.89 -5.83
N VAL A 93 4.63 4.61 -5.25
CA VAL A 93 4.92 6.01 -5.62
C VAL A 93 5.22 6.16 -7.11
N GLY A 94 5.97 5.23 -7.72
CA GLY A 94 6.33 5.29 -9.14
C GLY A 94 5.10 5.13 -10.03
N ARG A 95 4.25 4.14 -9.74
CA ARG A 95 2.99 3.93 -10.46
C ARG A 95 2.05 5.12 -10.32
N GLU A 96 1.85 5.62 -9.10
CA GLU A 96 0.91 6.71 -8.83
C GLU A 96 1.40 8.03 -9.43
N ALA A 97 2.69 8.36 -9.33
CA ALA A 97 3.26 9.56 -9.96
C ALA A 97 3.09 9.53 -11.49
N ALA A 98 3.43 8.41 -12.13
CA ALA A 98 3.28 8.26 -13.58
C ALA A 98 1.80 8.35 -14.02
N ALA A 99 0.86 7.88 -13.20
CA ALA A 99 -0.56 8.01 -13.48
C ALA A 99 -1.05 9.47 -13.37
N ILE A 100 -0.57 10.20 -12.37
CA ILE A 100 -0.84 11.64 -12.20
C ILE A 100 -0.27 12.43 -13.38
N GLU A 101 0.97 12.16 -13.79
CA GLU A 101 1.59 12.81 -14.96
C GLU A 101 0.79 12.59 -16.24
N ARG A 102 0.37 11.34 -16.51
CA ARG A 102 -0.49 11.03 -17.67
C ARG A 102 -1.83 11.75 -17.60
N ALA A 103 -2.46 11.77 -16.43
CA ALA A 103 -3.72 12.49 -16.22
C ALA A 103 -3.56 14.01 -16.40
N ALA A 104 -2.42 14.57 -16.00
CA ALA A 104 -2.10 15.98 -16.20
C ALA A 104 -1.89 16.31 -17.70
N ALA A 105 -1.20 15.44 -18.44
CA ALA A 105 -0.96 15.60 -19.87
C ALA A 105 -2.23 15.45 -20.72
N GLY A 106 -3.15 14.57 -20.31
CA GLY A 106 -4.45 14.39 -20.96
C GLY A 106 -5.49 15.46 -20.57
N GLY A 107 -5.33 16.10 -19.41
CA GLY A 107 -6.21 17.16 -18.92
C GLY A 107 -5.91 18.52 -19.56
N LYS A 108 -6.94 19.37 -19.70
CA LYS A 108 -6.73 20.79 -20.06
C LYS A 108 -5.99 21.58 -18.96
N LEU A 109 -5.81 20.98 -17.78
CA LEU A 109 -5.13 21.52 -16.60
C LEU A 109 -3.78 22.19 -16.91
N LEU A 110 -3.03 21.66 -17.87
CA LEU A 110 -1.69 22.14 -18.20
C LEU A 110 -1.63 23.00 -19.49
N ARG A 111 -2.75 23.25 -20.18
CA ARG A 111 -2.75 23.98 -21.47
C ARG A 111 -2.23 25.43 -21.39
N GLY A 112 -2.16 26.00 -20.18
CA GLY A 112 -1.62 27.34 -19.93
C GLY A 112 -0.21 27.40 -19.35
N VAL A 113 0.41 26.25 -19.04
CA VAL A 113 1.78 26.22 -18.47
C VAL A 113 2.77 26.32 -19.63
N ARG A 114 3.24 27.53 -19.90
CA ARG A 114 4.34 27.76 -20.85
C ARG A 114 5.58 28.24 -20.10
N GLY A 115 6.69 27.54 -20.34
CA GLY A 115 8.01 27.86 -19.80
C GLY A 115 8.43 26.93 -18.67
N ASP A 116 9.75 26.83 -18.44
CA ASP A 116 10.30 26.27 -17.22
C ASP A 116 9.72 27.06 -16.06
N VAL A 117 8.87 26.42 -15.25
CA VAL A 117 8.47 26.99 -13.98
C VAL A 117 9.76 27.23 -13.20
N PRO A 118 10.11 28.47 -12.83
CA PRO A 118 11.19 28.66 -11.89
C PRO A 118 10.74 27.94 -10.63
N VAL A 119 11.36 26.79 -10.36
CA VAL A 119 11.21 26.08 -9.09
C VAL A 119 11.83 27.04 -8.08
N ARG A 120 11.04 28.00 -7.61
CA ARG A 120 11.31 28.64 -6.33
C ARG A 120 11.45 27.49 -5.37
N GLU A 121 12.57 27.44 -4.65
CA GLU A 121 12.83 26.37 -3.70
C GLU A 121 11.59 26.17 -2.83
N VAL A 122 10.97 25.01 -2.96
CA VAL A 122 9.84 24.64 -2.13
C VAL A 122 10.42 24.30 -0.77
N THR A 123 10.00 25.00 0.28
CA THR A 123 10.50 24.73 1.63
C THR A 123 9.94 23.40 2.12
N GLN A 124 10.64 22.73 3.06
CA GLN A 124 10.14 21.50 3.65
C GLN A 124 8.74 21.66 4.25
N ALA A 125 8.47 22.81 4.90
CA ALA A 125 7.15 23.10 5.46
C ALA A 125 6.03 23.12 4.40
N GLN A 126 6.34 23.60 3.19
CA GLN A 126 5.41 23.61 2.06
C GLN A 126 5.21 22.21 1.49
N VAL A 127 6.27 21.39 1.42
CA VAL A 127 6.17 19.97 1.05
C VAL A 127 5.28 19.24 2.06
N ASP A 128 5.47 19.47 3.36
CA ASP A 128 4.67 18.84 4.40
C ASP A 128 3.19 19.26 4.34
N GLU A 129 2.93 20.53 4.01
CA GLU A 129 1.57 21.03 3.79
C GLU A 129 0.90 20.32 2.61
N LEU A 130 1.59 20.21 1.47
CA LEU A 130 1.11 19.52 0.29
C LEU A 130 0.88 18.03 0.57
N ALA A 131 1.83 17.37 1.24
CA ALA A 131 1.70 15.97 1.64
C ALA A 131 0.48 15.75 2.53
N ARG A 132 0.26 16.63 3.54
CA ARG A 132 -0.94 16.57 4.38
C ARG A 132 -2.22 16.76 3.58
N ALA A 133 -2.24 17.68 2.62
CA ALA A 133 -3.41 17.90 1.77
C ALA A 133 -3.69 16.68 0.86
N LEU A 134 -2.66 16.13 0.21
CA LEU A 134 -2.77 14.92 -0.61
C LEU A 134 -3.24 13.72 0.21
N THR A 135 -2.68 13.50 1.39
CA THR A 135 -3.08 12.40 2.28
C THR A 135 -4.54 12.51 2.70
N ARG A 136 -5.04 13.70 3.00
CA ARG A 136 -6.45 13.90 3.38
C ARG A 136 -7.41 13.74 2.21
N GLU A 137 -7.08 14.32 1.07
CA GLU A 137 -8.05 14.49 -0.03
C GLU A 137 -7.97 13.38 -1.08
N ALA A 138 -6.76 12.90 -1.38
CA ALA A 138 -6.49 12.07 -2.55
C ALA A 138 -6.06 10.65 -2.20
N VAL A 139 -5.36 10.42 -1.09
CA VAL A 139 -4.94 9.08 -0.67
C VAL A 139 -6.12 8.31 -0.06
N PHE A 140 -6.24 7.03 -0.41
CA PHE A 140 -7.25 6.13 0.15
C PHE A 140 -6.76 4.69 0.15
N ASN A 141 -7.37 3.84 0.96
CA ASN A 141 -7.21 2.39 0.84
C ASN A 141 -8.35 1.84 -0.04
N ASP A 142 -8.04 1.03 -1.05
CA ASP A 142 -9.03 0.46 -1.97
C ASP A 142 -9.82 -0.72 -1.39
N GLY A 143 -9.50 -1.14 -0.15
CA GLY A 143 -10.20 -2.21 0.57
C GLY A 143 -9.82 -3.61 0.11
N SER A 144 -8.97 -3.76 -0.91
CA SER A 144 -8.55 -5.06 -1.41
C SER A 144 -7.68 -5.83 -0.41
N GLY A 145 -7.08 -5.15 0.56
CA GLY A 145 -6.14 -5.73 1.52
C GLY A 145 -4.82 -6.23 0.89
N GLY A 146 -4.65 -6.06 -0.42
CA GLY A 146 -3.49 -6.52 -1.17
C GLY A 146 -2.29 -5.56 -1.10
N ARG A 147 -1.22 -5.93 -1.80
CA ARG A 147 -0.03 -5.09 -1.95
C ARG A 147 -0.39 -3.80 -2.69
N PHE A 148 0.09 -2.68 -2.17
CA PHE A 148 -0.20 -1.34 -2.66
C PHE A 148 -1.70 -1.01 -2.73
N ALA A 149 -2.49 -1.55 -1.79
CA ALA A 149 -3.91 -1.20 -1.60
C ALA A 149 -4.10 0.27 -1.18
N VAL A 150 -3.07 0.95 -0.70
CA VAL A 150 -3.07 2.41 -0.56
C VAL A 150 -2.84 3.03 -1.94
N ARG A 151 -3.82 3.80 -2.41
CA ARG A 151 -3.93 4.36 -3.76
C ARG A 151 -4.11 5.87 -3.72
N VAL A 152 -3.93 6.50 -4.87
CA VAL A 152 -4.15 7.94 -5.04
C VAL A 152 -5.28 8.18 -6.04
N ARG A 153 -6.27 9.00 -5.66
CA ARG A 153 -7.29 9.50 -6.59
C ARG A 153 -6.67 10.57 -7.47
N HIS A 154 -6.27 10.22 -8.69
CA HIS A 154 -5.47 11.09 -9.56
C HIS A 154 -6.12 12.45 -9.82
N GLY A 155 -7.44 12.50 -10.05
CA GLY A 155 -8.16 13.77 -10.26
C GLY A 155 -8.12 14.70 -9.03
N LYS A 156 -8.31 14.15 -7.82
CA LYS A 156 -8.21 14.93 -6.58
C LYS A 156 -6.76 15.36 -6.31
N ALA A 157 -5.79 14.49 -6.57
CA ALA A 157 -4.37 14.83 -6.43
C ALA A 157 -3.99 15.99 -7.35
N LEU A 158 -4.44 15.98 -8.61
CA LEU A 158 -4.23 17.07 -9.55
C LEU A 158 -4.88 18.37 -9.10
N ALA A 159 -6.10 18.32 -8.57
CA ALA A 159 -6.78 19.51 -8.04
C ALA A 159 -6.02 20.12 -6.86
N VAL A 160 -5.53 19.29 -5.93
CA VAL A 160 -4.70 19.73 -4.79
C VAL A 160 -3.39 20.34 -5.27
N LEU A 161 -2.70 19.68 -6.21
CA LEU A 161 -1.44 20.16 -6.80
C LEU A 161 -1.64 21.50 -7.52
N ALA A 162 -2.66 21.61 -8.37
CA ALA A 162 -2.96 22.84 -9.08
C ALA A 162 -3.25 23.99 -8.13
N ARG A 163 -4.11 23.76 -7.12
CA ARG A 163 -4.40 24.78 -6.10
C ARG A 163 -3.15 25.23 -5.36
N PHE A 164 -2.32 24.28 -4.94
CA PHE A 164 -1.06 24.55 -4.24
C PHE A 164 -0.13 25.47 -5.05
N LEU A 165 -0.04 25.25 -6.36
CA LEU A 165 0.79 26.04 -7.29
C LEU A 165 0.17 27.43 -7.58
N VAL A 166 -1.15 27.52 -7.70
CA VAL A 166 -1.87 28.80 -7.91
C VAL A 166 -1.73 29.73 -6.72
N ASP A 167 -1.93 29.21 -5.50
CA ASP A 167 -1.81 29.99 -4.26
C ASP A 167 -0.39 30.58 -4.07
N ARG A 168 0.59 30.06 -4.82
CA ARG A 168 2.00 30.49 -4.81
C ARG A 168 2.38 31.33 -6.02
N GLY A 169 1.43 31.63 -6.90
CA GLY A 169 1.65 32.39 -8.14
C GLY A 169 2.54 31.66 -9.14
N ILE A 170 2.66 30.33 -9.03
CA ILE A 170 3.42 29.48 -9.93
C ILE A 170 2.59 29.15 -11.18
N LEU A 171 1.31 28.87 -10.97
CA LEU A 171 0.30 28.79 -12.03
C LEU A 171 -0.52 30.09 -12.05
N GLY A 172 -1.01 30.47 -13.23
CA GLY A 172 -1.98 31.57 -13.38
C GLY A 172 -3.37 31.21 -12.82
N ASP A 173 -4.41 31.95 -13.20
CA ASP A 173 -5.78 31.68 -12.72
C ASP A 173 -6.24 30.27 -13.13
N ALA A 174 -6.50 29.42 -12.15
CA ALA A 174 -6.89 28.02 -12.32
C ALA A 174 -8.41 27.85 -12.44
N GLY A 175 -9.12 28.88 -12.90
CA GLY A 175 -10.58 28.95 -12.98
C GLY A 175 -11.24 27.72 -13.62
N ASP A 176 -10.59 27.09 -14.62
CA ASP A 176 -11.11 25.89 -15.30
C ASP A 176 -10.66 24.55 -14.70
N VAL A 177 -9.65 24.56 -13.83
CA VAL A 177 -8.97 23.37 -13.31
C VAL A 177 -9.77 22.67 -12.21
N VAL A 178 -10.40 23.44 -11.32
CA VAL A 178 -11.14 22.91 -10.17
C VAL A 178 -12.51 22.38 -10.60
N ALA A 179 -13.14 22.98 -11.62
CA ALA A 179 -14.44 22.58 -12.13
C ALA A 179 -14.38 21.27 -12.95
N GLU A 180 -13.37 21.08 -13.81
CA GLU A 180 -13.22 19.85 -14.61
C GLU A 180 -12.67 18.66 -13.78
N ALA A 181 -11.79 18.89 -12.80
CA ALA A 181 -11.28 17.80 -11.93
C ALA A 181 -12.39 17.22 -11.02
N ALA A 182 -13.32 18.07 -10.56
CA ALA A 182 -14.52 17.63 -9.85
C ALA A 182 -15.44 16.79 -10.77
N ALA A 183 -15.62 17.20 -12.04
CA ALA A 183 -16.42 16.47 -13.02
C ALA A 183 -15.82 15.09 -13.39
N ALA A 184 -14.49 14.99 -13.54
CA ALA A 184 -13.80 13.72 -13.82
C ALA A 184 -13.91 12.72 -12.65
N SER A 185 -14.00 13.21 -11.41
CA SER A 185 -14.21 12.35 -10.22
C SER A 185 -15.65 11.82 -10.08
N ALA A 186 -16.63 12.46 -10.72
CA ALA A 186 -18.03 12.05 -10.71
C ALA A 186 -18.37 11.01 -11.80
N GLY A 187 -17.55 10.89 -12.85
CA GLY A 187 -17.79 9.97 -13.98
C GLY A 187 -17.26 8.54 -13.81
N GLY A 188 -16.46 8.26 -12.77
CA GLY A 188 -15.83 6.95 -12.55
C GLY A 188 -16.65 5.93 -11.76
N GLY A 189 -17.89 6.26 -11.38
CA GLY A 189 -18.75 5.43 -10.51
C GLY A 189 -19.82 4.60 -11.24
N ALA A 190 -19.86 4.60 -12.56
CA ALA A 190 -20.86 3.85 -13.33
C ALA A 190 -20.18 3.00 -14.41
N GLY A 191 -19.83 1.77 -14.06
CA GLY A 191 -19.28 0.81 -15.01
C GLY A 191 -18.94 -0.53 -14.38
N GLY A 192 -19.97 -1.37 -14.23
CA GLY A 192 -19.93 -2.85 -14.30
C GLY A 192 -19.13 -3.58 -13.25
#